data_AF-A0A894TFD2-F1
#
_entry.id   AF-A0A894TFD2-F1
#
_cell.length_a   1.000
_cell.length_b   1.000
_cell.length_c   1.000
_cell.angle_alpha   90.00
_cell.angle_beta   90.00
_cell.angle_gamma   90.00
#
_symmetry.space_group_name_H-M   'P 1'
#
loop_
_entity.id
_entity.type
_entity.pdbx_description
1 polymer ?
#
loop_
_entity_poly.entity_id
_entity_poly.type
_entity_poly.pdbx_seq_one_letter_code
_entity_poly.pdbx_strand_id
1 'polypeptide(L)'
;MNETYMLSRIDKIIVHSFGLFVNFMFINFIQLVNVCFFDNYSLTLAYLFFFSTMVWNLIPILNSDGYKIMLAALSLDEFNNFTKNHWIILISQIIGITIALNTLIHWIIYWSKYFYP
;
A
#
# COMPACT_ATOMS: atom_id res chain seq x y z
N MET A 1 -12.70 13.81 -22.97
CA MET A 1 -12.88 12.37 -22.69
C MET A 1 -11.59 11.88 -22.08
N ASN A 2 -11.58 11.50 -20.80
CA ASN A 2 -10.34 11.16 -20.08
C ASN A 2 -9.78 9.82 -20.59
N GLU A 3 -8.54 9.85 -21.08
CA GLU A 3 -7.82 8.67 -21.60
C GLU A 3 -7.57 7.59 -20.52
N THR A 4 -7.74 7.92 -19.23
CA THR A 4 -7.70 6.96 -18.12
C THR A 4 -8.88 5.97 -18.11
N TYR A 5 -9.91 6.21 -18.92
CA TYR A 5 -11.02 5.27 -19.12
C TYR A 5 -10.79 4.29 -20.28
N MET A 6 -9.69 4.42 -21.05
CA MET A 6 -9.40 3.55 -22.20
C MET A 6 -8.42 2.41 -21.92
N LEU A 7 -7.90 2.30 -20.69
CA LEU A 7 -7.04 1.16 -20.31
C LEU A 7 -7.91 -0.06 -20.01
N SER A 8 -7.53 -1.18 -20.63
CA SER A 8 -8.07 -2.51 -20.30
C SER A 8 -7.97 -2.73 -18.79
N ARG A 9 -8.96 -3.42 -18.21
CA ARG A 9 -8.98 -3.77 -16.78
C ARG A 9 -7.65 -4.41 -16.33
N ILE A 10 -7.03 -5.20 -17.20
CA ILE A 10 -5.75 -5.85 -16.98
C ILE A 10 -4.62 -4.81 -16.87
N ASP A 11 -4.62 -3.80 -17.72
CA ASP A 11 -3.58 -2.76 -17.72
C ASP A 11 -3.66 -1.88 -16.47
N LYS A 12 -4.87 -1.60 -15.96
CA LYS A 12 -5.03 -0.88 -14.68
C LYS A 12 -4.45 -1.67 -13.50
N ILE A 13 -4.66 -2.98 -13.47
CA ILE A 13 -4.07 -3.85 -12.44
C ILE A 13 -2.55 -3.84 -12.59
N ILE A 14 -2.03 -4.02 -13.81
CA ILE A 14 -0.58 -4.05 -14.07
C ILE A 14 0.06 -2.74 -13.64
N VAL A 15 -0.46 -1.58 -14.06
CA VAL A 15 0.15 -0.26 -13.77
C VAL A 15 0.18 0.01 -12.26
N HIS A 16 -0.93 -0.19 -11.55
CA HIS A 16 -0.98 0.06 -10.10
C HIS A 16 -0.19 -0.98 -9.30
N SER A 17 -0.24 -2.26 -9.68
CA SER A 17 0.54 -3.30 -9.00
C SER A 17 2.03 -3.14 -9.25
N PHE A 18 2.42 -2.74 -10.45
CA PHE A 18 3.81 -2.48 -10.82
C PHE A 18 4.35 -1.24 -10.09
N GLY A 19 3.54 -0.18 -9.94
CA GLY A 19 3.90 0.98 -9.11
C GLY A 19 4.18 0.60 -7.65
N LEU A 20 3.31 -0.21 -7.04
CA LEU A 20 3.53 -0.75 -5.69
C LEU A 20 4.78 -1.63 -5.61
N PHE A 21 5.00 -2.49 -6.60
CA PHE A 21 6.15 -3.38 -6.66
C PHE A 21 7.48 -2.63 -6.77
N VAL A 22 7.56 -1.64 -7.66
CA VAL A 22 8.76 -0.82 -7.84
C VAL A 22 9.06 -0.04 -6.56
N ASN A 23 8.05 0.57 -5.94
CA ASN A 23 8.23 1.28 -4.67
C ASN A 23 8.77 0.33 -3.58
N PHE A 24 8.16 -0.85 -3.43
CA PHE A 24 8.62 -1.86 -2.47
C PHE A 24 10.08 -2.26 -2.70
N MET A 25 10.45 -2.60 -3.94
CA MET A 25 11.81 -3.04 -4.26
C MET A 25 12.83 -1.91 -4.04
N PHE A 26 12.48 -0.68 -4.43
CA PHE A 26 13.38 0.46 -4.33
C PHE A 26 13.69 0.84 -2.88
N ILE A 27 12.67 0.92 -2.03
CA ILE A 27 12.83 1.30 -0.62
C ILE A 27 13.64 0.22 0.14
N ASN A 28 13.34 -1.06 -0.10
CA ASN A 28 14.09 -2.16 0.51
C ASN A 28 15.55 -2.20 0.03
N PHE A 29 15.79 -1.90 -1.24
CA PHE A 29 17.14 -1.81 -1.77
C PHE A 29 17.94 -0.68 -1.10
N ILE A 30 17.34 0.50 -0.94
CA ILE A 30 17.98 1.63 -0.21
C ILE A 30 18.29 1.23 1.23
N GLN A 31 17.35 0.58 1.93
CA GLN A 31 17.59 0.16 3.30
C GLN A 31 18.66 -0.92 3.41
N LEU A 32 18.72 -1.86 2.46
CA LEU A 32 19.77 -2.87 2.40
C LEU A 32 21.14 -2.21 2.21
N VAL A 33 21.25 -1.24 1.31
CA VAL A 33 22.49 -0.45 1.13
C VAL A 33 22.83 0.34 2.41
N ASN A 34 21.83 0.94 3.08
CA ASN A 34 22.06 1.66 4.34
C ASN A 34 22.64 0.74 5.41
N VAL A 35 22.04 -0.43 5.63
CA VAL A 35 22.51 -1.41 6.63
C VAL A 35 23.88 -1.99 6.28
N CYS A 36 24.19 -2.21 5.00
CA CYS A 36 25.47 -2.79 4.59
C CYS A 36 26.64 -1.81 4.57
N PHE A 37 26.40 -0.52 4.29
CA PHE A 37 27.48 0.43 3.98
C PHE A 37 27.51 1.70 4.84
N PHE A 38 26.36 2.24 5.25
CA PHE A 38 26.28 3.59 5.83
C PHE A 38 25.91 3.60 7.32
N ASP A 39 25.15 2.60 7.78
CA ASP A 39 24.60 2.47 9.13
C ASP A 39 24.01 3.78 9.68
N ASN A 40 23.33 4.53 8.81
CA ASN A 40 22.83 5.85 9.15
C ASN A 40 21.41 5.76 9.71
N TYR A 41 21.24 6.26 10.94
CA TYR A 41 19.96 6.28 11.64
C TYR A 41 18.88 7.10 10.91
N SER A 42 19.23 8.24 10.30
CA SER A 42 18.26 9.08 9.58
C SER A 42 17.68 8.39 8.35
N LEU A 43 18.49 7.59 7.65
CA LEU A 43 18.04 6.79 6.50
C LEU A 43 17.08 5.68 6.93
N THR A 44 17.36 5.02 8.05
CA THR A 44 16.47 4.01 8.65
C THR A 44 15.14 4.62 9.10
N LEU A 45 15.15 5.83 9.65
CA LEU A 45 13.91 6.55 9.96
C LEU A 45 13.10 6.91 8.71
N ALA A 46 13.77 7.41 7.67
CA ALA A 46 13.12 7.73 6.40
C ALA A 46 12.48 6.47 5.77
N TYR A 47 13.20 5.33 5.81
CA TYR A 47 12.67 4.03 5.43
C TYR A 47 11.39 3.67 6.20
N LEU A 48 11.38 3.87 7.52
CA LEU A 48 10.23 3.56 8.37
C LEU A 48 8.99 4.37 7.99
N PHE A 49 9.15 5.68 7.77
CA PHE A 49 8.04 6.53 7.33
C PHE A 49 7.53 6.15 5.94
N PHE A 50 8.43 5.87 5.00
CA PHE A 50 8.05 5.49 3.65
C PHE A 50 7.38 4.12 3.61
N PHE A 51 7.85 3.17 4.41
CA PHE A 51 7.21 1.86 4.52
C PHE A 51 5.80 1.97 5.12
N SER A 52 5.60 2.86 6.10
CA SER A 52 4.28 3.14 6.66
C SER A 52 3.31 3.67 5.60
N THR A 53 3.72 4.66 4.79
CA THR A 53 2.86 5.19 3.71
C THR A 53 2.59 4.15 2.62
N MET A 54 3.55 3.28 2.34
CA MET A 54 3.36 2.17 1.39
C MET A 54 2.34 1.14 1.89
N VAL A 55 2.35 0.81 3.19
CA VAL A 55 1.31 -0.04 3.80
C VAL A 55 -0.06 0.60 3.62
N TRP A 56 -0.20 1.91 3.87
CA TRP A 56 -1.45 2.63 3.64
C TRP A 56 -1.92 2.63 2.18
N ASN A 57 -0.99 2.70 1.22
CA ASN A 57 -1.31 2.60 -0.21
C ASN A 57 -1.76 1.20 -0.66
N LEU A 58 -1.46 0.17 0.13
CA LEU A 58 -1.84 -1.21 -0.13
C LEU A 58 -3.24 -1.54 0.42
N ILE A 59 -3.67 -0.82 1.46
CA ILE A 59 -5.01 -1.00 2.04
C ILE A 59 -6.04 -0.45 1.04
N PRO A 60 -7.15 -1.16 0.78
CA PRO A 60 -8.16 -0.72 -0.18
C PRO A 60 -9.06 0.43 0.33
N ILE A 61 -8.49 1.46 0.96
CA ILE A 61 -9.17 2.69 1.36
C ILE A 61 -9.11 3.70 0.22
N LEU A 62 -10.21 4.47 0.04
CA LEU A 62 -10.40 5.62 -0.85
C LEU A 62 -9.17 6.05 -1.70
N ASN A 63 -9.22 5.75 -3.01
CA ASN A 63 -8.26 6.15 -4.05
C ASN A 63 -6.82 5.61 -3.92
N SER A 64 -6.55 4.69 -2.99
CA SER A 64 -5.30 3.92 -2.95
C SER A 64 -5.13 3.02 -4.17
N ASP A 65 -3.88 2.67 -4.50
CA ASP A 65 -3.58 1.70 -5.54
C ASP A 65 -4.15 0.31 -5.19
N GLY A 66 -4.15 -0.07 -3.90
CA GLY A 66 -4.79 -1.30 -3.41
C GLY A 66 -6.31 -1.33 -3.67
N TYR A 67 -7.00 -0.20 -3.55
CA TYR A 67 -8.43 -0.08 -3.86
C TYR A 67 -8.70 -0.23 -5.35
N LYS A 68 -7.88 0.39 -6.21
CA LYS A 68 -8.01 0.31 -7.67
C LYS A 68 -7.72 -1.10 -8.19
N ILE A 69 -6.71 -1.76 -7.65
CA ILE A 69 -6.40 -3.18 -7.95
C ILE A 69 -7.57 -4.06 -7.55
N MET A 70 -8.15 -3.85 -6.37
CA MET A 70 -9.29 -4.63 -5.89
C MET A 70 -10.54 -4.43 -6.75
N LEU A 71 -10.88 -3.19 -7.10
CA LEU A 71 -12.01 -2.90 -7.99
C LEU A 71 -11.83 -3.53 -9.37
N ALA A 72 -10.63 -3.42 -9.93
CA ALA A 72 -10.28 -4.02 -11.20
C ALA A 72 -10.32 -5.56 -11.14
N ALA A 73 -9.83 -6.19 -10.06
CA ALA A 73 -9.89 -7.64 -9.88
C ALA A 73 -11.31 -8.17 -9.71
N LEU A 74 -12.19 -7.42 -9.03
CA LEU A 74 -13.51 -7.90 -8.63
C LEU A 74 -14.61 -7.80 -9.68
N SER A 75 -14.38 -7.27 -10.88
CA SER A 75 -15.50 -7.11 -11.81
C SER A 75 -16.14 -5.74 -11.89
N LEU A 76 -15.82 -4.87 -10.93
CA LEU A 76 -16.71 -3.79 -10.52
C LEU A 76 -16.29 -2.51 -11.22
N ASP A 77 -17.18 -1.99 -12.07
CA ASP A 77 -17.01 -0.65 -12.64
C ASP A 77 -17.22 0.39 -11.54
N GLU A 78 -16.31 1.36 -11.47
CA GLU A 78 -16.31 2.49 -10.52
C GLU A 78 -17.61 3.31 -10.53
N PHE A 79 -18.50 3.15 -11.53
CA PHE A 79 -19.70 3.99 -11.65
C PHE A 79 -21.03 3.23 -11.78
N ASN A 80 -21.07 1.99 -12.28
CA ASN A 80 -22.35 1.34 -12.64
C ASN A 80 -22.80 0.18 -11.74
N ASN A 81 -21.91 -0.37 -10.89
CA ASN A 81 -22.21 -1.57 -10.09
C ASN A 81 -22.00 -1.38 -8.58
N PHE A 82 -22.11 -0.14 -8.08
CA PHE A 82 -22.01 0.16 -6.64
C PHE A 82 -23.01 -0.63 -5.78
N THR A 83 -24.14 -1.04 -6.33
CA THR A 83 -25.25 -1.62 -5.57
C THR A 83 -25.17 -3.13 -5.36
N LYS A 84 -24.38 -3.89 -6.14
CA LYS A 84 -24.39 -5.36 -6.05
C LYS A 84 -23.38 -5.96 -5.06
N ASN A 85 -22.19 -5.38 -4.88
CA ASN A 85 -21.10 -5.98 -4.10
C ASN A 85 -20.48 -5.06 -3.03
N HIS A 86 -21.20 -4.01 -2.62
CA HIS A 86 -20.74 -3.04 -1.62
C HIS A 86 -20.23 -3.68 -0.31
N TRP A 87 -20.87 -4.78 0.12
CA TRP A 87 -20.48 -5.51 1.33
C TRP A 87 -19.10 -6.17 1.23
N ILE A 88 -18.72 -6.71 0.05
CA ILE A 88 -17.41 -7.34 -0.14
C ILE A 88 -16.30 -6.30 -0.08
N ILE A 89 -16.54 -5.13 -0.68
CA ILE A 89 -15.62 -3.98 -0.64
C ILE A 89 -15.46 -3.46 0.79
N LEU A 90 -16.55 -3.33 1.53
CA LEU A 90 -16.51 -2.92 2.94
C LEU A 90 -15.74 -3.91 3.82
N ILE A 91 -15.98 -5.21 3.64
CA ILE A 91 -15.32 -6.25 4.43
C ILE A 91 -13.81 -6.24 4.16
N SER A 92 -13.38 -6.14 2.89
CA SER A 92 -11.95 -6.07 2.56
C SER A 92 -11.30 -4.78 3.07
N GLN A 93 -12.03 -3.67 3.07
CA GLN A 93 -11.60 -2.41 3.69
C GLN A 93 -11.38 -2.56 5.18
N ILE A 94 -12.35 -3.12 5.90
CA ILE A 94 -12.26 -3.33 7.35
C ILE A 94 -11.09 -4.26 7.67
N ILE A 95 -10.97 -5.40 6.98
CA ILE A 95 -9.86 -6.35 7.17
C ILE A 95 -8.52 -5.68 6.88
N GLY A 96 -8.40 -4.94 5.77
CA GLY A 96 -7.19 -4.24 5.40
C GLY A 96 -6.78 -3.18 6.42
N ILE A 97 -7.73 -2.39 6.92
CA ILE A 97 -7.51 -1.40 7.98
C ILE A 97 -7.04 -2.09 9.27
N THR A 98 -7.70 -3.17 9.67
CA THR A 98 -7.34 -3.90 10.90
C THR A 98 -5.91 -4.45 10.82
N ILE A 99 -5.54 -5.06 9.69
CA ILE A 99 -4.18 -5.58 9.49
C ILE A 99 -3.14 -4.46 9.50
N ALA A 100 -3.43 -3.33 8.83
CA ALA A 100 -2.53 -2.19 8.79
C ALA A 100 -2.35 -1.53 10.16
N LEU A 101 -3.44 -1.31 10.90
CA LEU A 101 -3.35 -0.79 12.26
C LEU A 101 -2.56 -1.74 13.15
N ASN A 102 -2.82 -3.05 13.08
CA ASN A 102 -2.10 -4.02 13.88
C ASN A 102 -0.59 -4.03 13.56
N THR A 103 -0.24 -4.00 12.27
CA THR A 103 1.17 -3.95 11.83
C THR A 103 1.85 -2.65 12.27
N LEU A 104 1.21 -1.49 12.10
CA LEU A 104 1.76 -0.21 12.54
C LEU A 104 1.92 -0.13 14.06
N ILE A 105 0.94 -0.61 14.84
CA ILE A 105 1.03 -0.65 16.30
C ILE A 105 2.18 -1.55 16.74
N HIS A 106 2.28 -2.76 16.18
CA HIS A 106 3.39 -3.67 16.50
C HIS A 106 4.75 -3.04 16.14
N TRP A 107 4.83 -2.35 15.01
CA TRP A 107 6.05 -1.67 14.60
C TRP A 107 6.42 -0.51 15.52
N ILE A 108 5.45 0.35 15.88
CA ILE A 108 5.67 1.44 16.83
C ILE A 108 6.15 0.90 18.18
N ILE A 109 5.54 -0.19 18.67
CA ILE A 109 5.97 -0.83 19.94
C ILE A 109 7.37 -1.45 19.81
N TYR A 110 7.69 -2.06 18.68
CA TYR A 110 9.02 -2.63 18.46
C TYR A 110 10.09 -1.54 18.42
N TRP A 111 9.84 -0.46 17.69
CA TRP A 111 10.78 0.65 17.53
C TRP A 111 10.85 1.56 18.76
N SER A 112 9.78 1.71 19.54
CA SER A 112 9.81 2.50 20.78
C SER A 112 10.82 1.96 21.79
N LYS A 113 11.08 0.64 21.77
CA LYS A 113 12.15 0.00 22.57
C LYS A 113 13.56 0.45 22.17
N TYR A 114 13.76 0.89 20.93
CA TYR A 114 15.05 1.38 20.43
C TYR A 114 15.19 2.91 20.54
N PHE A 115 14.10 3.62 20.83
CA PHE A 115 14.11 5.08 21.03
C PHE A 115 14.47 5.51 22.46
N TYR A 116 14.29 4.63 23.45
CA TYR A 116 14.72 4.84 24.83
C TYR A 116 15.93 3.94 25.12
N PRO A 117 17.18 4.45 25.00
CA PRO A 117 18.35 3.76 25.54
C PRO A 117 18.33 3.69 27.07
#